data_AF-A0A3D0IAT6-F1
#
_entry.id   AF-A0A3D0IAT6-F1
#
_cell.length_a   1.000
_cell.length_b   1.000
_cell.length_c   1.000
_cell.angle_alpha   90.00
_cell.angle_beta   90.00
_cell.angle_gamma   90.00
#
_symmetry.space_group_name_H-M   'P 1'
#
loop_
_entity.id
_entity.type
_entity.pdbx_description
1 polymer ?
#
loop_
_entity_poly.entity_id
_entity_poly.type
_entity_poly.pdbx_seq_one_letter_code
_entity_poly.pdbx_strand_id
1 'polypeptide(L)'
;MKAPETNDNRRKEGYGDRHEGSRALVGAAVAATVLYVVSVMALGTPPRSADTGLQVVDWFREHRDGVRWSVWALTVMAPLLALVFALLRRLLPAPHRDVFLIGAIVFLGTTAVQAWTWGGLALHVDQLEPGAARTVLDVAVFWGPVLTGATITMMAPVTLLALGGNARLPRWLGLLGVLAIAEQAIETVTVFGSTGFTEPGGAMNLQLGAGLVAVWLLAFALWGGLRGYLVLQPQ
;
A
#
# COMPACT_ATOMS: atom_id res chain seq x y z
N MET A 1 9.95 -65.37 29.90
CA MET A 1 9.46 -63.98 29.93
C MET A 1 10.42 -63.12 29.13
N LYS A 2 10.00 -62.63 27.96
CA LYS A 2 10.82 -61.83 27.05
C LYS A 2 10.30 -60.38 27.12
N ALA A 3 11.16 -59.44 27.49
CA ALA A 3 10.81 -58.02 27.61
C ALA A 3 10.47 -57.43 26.23
N PRO A 4 9.56 -56.45 26.14
CA PRO A 4 9.22 -55.83 24.86
C PRO A 4 10.28 -54.79 24.47
N GLU A 5 10.83 -54.95 23.26
CA GLU A 5 11.64 -53.94 22.57
C GLU A 5 10.79 -52.70 22.28
N THR A 6 11.17 -51.58 22.90
CA THR A 6 10.66 -50.26 22.57
C THR A 6 11.24 -49.78 21.25
N ASN A 7 10.37 -49.69 20.24
CA ASN A 7 10.64 -49.21 18.89
C ASN A 7 10.92 -47.68 18.91
N ASP A 8 12.20 -47.31 19.07
CA ASP A 8 12.71 -45.93 19.00
C ASP A 8 12.90 -45.48 17.54
N ASN A 9 11.79 -45.30 16.83
CA ASN A 9 11.78 -44.85 15.43
C ASN A 9 11.10 -43.49 15.22
N ARG A 10 10.90 -42.71 16.28
CA ARG A 10 10.22 -41.39 16.21
C ARG A 10 11.16 -40.18 16.19
N ARG A 11 12.43 -40.36 15.84
CA ARG A 11 13.45 -39.29 15.80
C ARG A 11 14.04 -39.06 14.41
N LYS A 12 13.25 -39.13 13.33
CA LYS A 12 13.70 -38.71 11.99
C LYS A 12 12.62 -38.01 11.15
N GLU A 13 11.74 -37.24 11.78
CA GLU A 13 10.96 -36.24 11.03
C GLU A 13 11.76 -34.94 10.93
N GLY A 14 12.47 -34.83 9.81
CA GLY A 14 12.48 -33.59 9.04
C GLY A 14 13.06 -32.35 9.71
N TYR A 15 14.37 -32.37 9.93
CA TYR A 15 15.20 -31.16 9.98
C TYR A 15 15.14 -30.49 8.59
N GLY A 16 14.11 -29.70 8.33
CA GLY A 16 13.87 -29.18 6.98
C GLY A 16 12.75 -28.17 6.91
N ASP A 17 12.82 -27.09 7.70
CA ASP A 17 12.15 -25.84 7.29
C ASP A 17 12.78 -24.62 7.98
N ARG A 18 14.07 -24.38 7.72
CA ARG A 18 14.81 -23.22 8.26
C ARG A 18 15.05 -22.12 7.23
N HIS A 19 14.01 -21.79 6.48
CA HIS A 19 13.90 -20.50 5.82
C HIS A 19 12.55 -19.87 6.17
N GLU A 20 12.44 -19.24 7.35
CA GLU A 20 11.24 -18.50 7.80
C GLU A 20 10.91 -17.25 6.94
N GLY A 21 11.65 -17.01 5.84
CA GLY A 21 11.51 -15.87 4.93
C GLY A 21 10.90 -16.24 3.58
N SER A 22 10.23 -15.29 2.93
CA SER A 22 9.55 -15.48 1.64
C SER A 22 10.21 -14.67 0.53
N ARG A 23 10.89 -15.35 -0.41
CA ARG A 23 11.42 -14.71 -1.63
C ARG A 23 10.32 -14.14 -2.51
N ALA A 24 9.16 -14.79 -2.53
CA ALA A 24 7.98 -14.31 -3.26
C ALA A 24 7.49 -12.96 -2.68
N LEU A 25 7.51 -12.79 -1.36
CA LEU A 25 7.13 -11.53 -0.72
C LEU A 25 8.10 -10.40 -1.13
N VAL A 26 9.41 -10.65 -1.07
CA VAL A 26 10.41 -9.65 -1.48
C VAL A 26 10.26 -9.29 -2.95
N GLY A 27 10.19 -10.29 -3.83
CA GLY A 27 10.05 -10.07 -5.27
C GLY A 27 8.78 -9.31 -5.63
N ALA A 28 7.64 -9.68 -5.04
CA ALA A 28 6.37 -8.99 -5.26
C ALA A 28 6.40 -7.54 -4.74
N ALA A 29 6.98 -7.30 -3.56
CA ALA A 29 7.10 -5.96 -3.00
C ALA A 29 7.98 -5.06 -3.86
N VAL A 30 9.16 -5.55 -4.30
CA VAL A 30 10.05 -4.80 -5.20
C VAL A 30 9.36 -4.50 -6.53
N ALA A 31 8.72 -5.49 -7.14
CA ALA A 31 8.00 -5.31 -8.40
C ALA A 31 6.85 -4.29 -8.25
N ALA A 32 6.08 -4.35 -7.16
CA ALA A 32 5.04 -3.38 -6.86
C ALA A 32 5.61 -1.97 -6.67
N THR A 33 6.72 -1.80 -5.94
CA THR A 33 7.39 -0.50 -5.77
C THR A 33 7.86 0.07 -7.10
N VAL A 34 8.46 -0.75 -7.98
CA VAL A 34 8.89 -0.31 -9.31
C VAL A 34 7.69 0.16 -10.14
N LEU A 35 6.60 -0.59 -10.17
CA LEU A 35 5.39 -0.20 -10.89
C LEU A 35 4.73 1.06 -10.32
N TYR A 36 4.76 1.23 -9.00
CA TYR A 36 4.30 2.47 -8.38
C TYR A 36 5.12 3.68 -8.83
N VAL A 37 6.45 3.57 -8.84
CA VAL A 37 7.34 4.63 -9.34
C VAL A 37 7.06 4.94 -10.82
N VAL A 38 6.93 3.92 -11.66
CA VAL A 38 6.56 4.09 -13.08
C VAL A 38 5.21 4.81 -13.20
N SER A 39 4.22 4.43 -12.39
CA SER A 39 2.89 5.06 -12.40
C SER A 39 2.95 6.53 -12.03
N VAL A 40 3.64 6.89 -10.95
CA VAL A 40 3.77 8.30 -10.50
C VAL A 40 4.54 9.13 -11.53
N MET A 41 5.65 8.60 -12.06
CA MET A 41 6.44 9.30 -13.07
C MET A 41 5.66 9.52 -14.37
N ALA A 42 4.90 8.51 -14.82
CA ALA A 42 4.09 8.62 -16.02
C ALA A 42 2.91 9.59 -15.84
N LEU A 43 2.32 9.62 -14.64
CA LEU A 43 1.20 10.52 -14.35
C LEU A 43 1.65 11.99 -14.29
N GLY A 44 2.87 12.28 -13.85
CA GLY A 44 3.37 13.65 -13.72
C GLY A 44 2.75 14.37 -12.52
N THR A 45 2.45 15.66 -12.66
CA THR A 45 1.77 16.46 -11.63
C THR A 45 0.30 16.63 -12.00
N PRO A 46 -0.63 15.89 -11.35
CA PRO A 46 -2.05 15.97 -11.68
C PRO A 46 -2.66 17.35 -11.41
N PRO A 47 -3.84 17.65 -12.01
CA PRO A 47 -4.58 18.87 -11.71
C PRO A 47 -4.94 18.97 -10.23
N ARG A 48 -4.89 20.19 -9.70
CA ARG A 48 -5.18 20.52 -8.30
C ARG A 48 -6.66 20.78 -8.06
N SER A 49 -7.06 20.78 -6.80
CA SER A 49 -8.43 21.11 -6.39
C SER A 49 -8.84 22.52 -6.85
N ALA A 50 -7.89 23.45 -6.90
CA ALA A 50 -8.12 24.84 -7.30
C ALA A 50 -8.15 25.08 -8.83
N ASP A 51 -7.78 24.09 -9.65
CA ASP A 51 -7.72 24.25 -11.10
C ASP A 51 -9.14 24.28 -11.72
N THR A 52 -9.33 25.16 -12.70
CA THR A 52 -10.58 25.28 -13.45
C THR A 52 -10.82 24.06 -14.33
N GLY A 53 -12.08 23.80 -14.71
CA GLY A 53 -12.40 22.70 -15.63
C GLY A 53 -11.64 22.74 -16.95
N LEU A 54 -11.36 23.93 -17.48
CA LEU A 54 -10.55 24.09 -18.71
C LEU A 54 -9.12 23.63 -18.49
N GLN A 55 -8.48 24.06 -17.40
CA GLN A 55 -7.12 23.63 -17.04
C GLN A 55 -7.05 22.11 -16.84
N VAL A 56 -8.07 21.50 -16.23
CA VAL A 56 -8.16 20.04 -16.08
C VAL A 56 -8.19 19.36 -17.45
N VAL A 57 -9.06 19.80 -18.37
CA VAL A 57 -9.15 19.23 -19.72
C VAL A 57 -7.85 19.39 -20.49
N ASP A 58 -7.24 20.57 -20.45
CA ASP A 58 -5.98 20.85 -21.15
C ASP A 58 -4.84 19.97 -20.62
N TRP A 59 -4.78 19.77 -19.30
CA TRP A 59 -3.82 18.84 -18.71
C TRP A 59 -4.00 17.41 -19.22
N PHE A 60 -5.24 16.90 -19.27
CA PHE A 60 -5.51 15.55 -19.78
C PHE A 60 -5.18 15.40 -21.26
N ARG A 61 -5.30 16.48 -22.06
CA ARG A 61 -4.90 16.45 -23.47
C ARG A 61 -3.39 16.29 -23.60
N GLU A 62 -2.64 17.05 -22.82
CA GLU A 62 -1.17 17.01 -22.81
C GLU A 62 -0.62 15.69 -22.22
N HIS A 63 -1.30 15.13 -21.21
CA HIS A 63 -0.80 13.99 -20.43
C HIS A 63 -1.50 12.66 -20.77
N ARG A 64 -2.27 12.59 -21.86
CA ARG A 64 -3.12 11.43 -22.20
C ARG A 64 -2.38 10.09 -22.13
N ASP A 65 -1.21 10.01 -22.74
CA ASP A 65 -0.43 8.78 -22.78
C ASP A 65 0.24 8.48 -21.43
N GLY A 66 0.65 9.51 -20.70
CA GLY A 66 1.16 9.39 -19.33
C GLY A 66 0.11 8.80 -18.38
N VAL A 67 -1.13 9.28 -18.47
CA VAL A 67 -2.27 8.73 -17.71
C VAL A 67 -2.49 7.25 -18.06
N ARG A 68 -2.47 6.87 -19.34
CA ARG A 68 -2.63 5.47 -19.76
C ARG A 68 -1.54 4.57 -19.20
N TRP A 69 -0.28 5.00 -19.25
CA TRP A 69 0.84 4.28 -18.66
C TRP A 69 0.70 4.14 -17.15
N SER A 70 0.25 5.20 -16.47
CA SER A 70 -0.01 5.18 -15.04
C SER A 70 -1.11 4.17 -14.69
N VAL A 71 -2.25 4.22 -15.37
CA VAL A 71 -3.37 3.28 -15.17
C VAL A 71 -2.95 1.83 -15.44
N TRP A 72 -2.18 1.59 -16.50
CA TRP A 72 -1.65 0.27 -16.81
C TRP A 72 -0.73 -0.24 -15.69
N ALA A 73 0.21 0.58 -15.23
CA ALA A 73 1.14 0.21 -14.18
C ALA A 73 0.39 -0.11 -12.86
N LEU A 74 -0.60 0.69 -12.48
CA LEU A 74 -1.46 0.43 -11.31
C LEU A 74 -2.26 -0.87 -11.47
N THR A 75 -2.75 -1.15 -12.68
CA THR A 75 -3.50 -2.39 -12.98
C THR A 75 -2.61 -3.62 -12.81
N VAL A 76 -1.37 -3.59 -13.32
CA VAL A 76 -0.40 -4.69 -13.16
C VAL A 76 0.10 -4.80 -11.71
N MET A 77 0.20 -3.68 -11.01
CA MET A 77 0.62 -3.63 -9.61
C MET A 77 -0.41 -4.25 -8.65
N ALA A 78 -1.70 -4.09 -8.92
CA ALA A 78 -2.78 -4.57 -8.05
C ALA A 78 -2.65 -6.04 -7.61
N PRO A 79 -2.47 -7.04 -8.52
CA PRO A 79 -2.29 -8.43 -8.10
C PRO A 79 -0.99 -8.67 -7.31
N LEU A 80 0.08 -7.90 -7.55
CA LEU A 80 1.33 -7.99 -6.78
C LEU A 80 1.13 -7.50 -5.35
N LEU A 81 0.44 -6.39 -5.17
CA LEU A 81 0.07 -5.89 -3.84
C LEU A 81 -0.87 -6.85 -3.12
N ALA A 82 -1.86 -7.42 -3.81
CA ALA A 82 -2.72 -8.45 -3.23
C ALA A 82 -1.90 -9.65 -2.71
N LEU A 83 -0.89 -10.09 -3.46
CA LEU A 83 0.04 -11.13 -3.03
C LEU A 83 0.86 -10.70 -1.81
N VAL A 84 1.42 -9.47 -1.80
CA VAL A 84 2.15 -8.91 -0.66
C VAL A 84 1.26 -8.91 0.59
N PHE A 85 0.03 -8.40 0.51
CA PHE A 85 -0.89 -8.36 1.64
C PHE A 85 -1.29 -9.76 2.11
N ALA A 86 -1.54 -10.70 1.20
CA ALA A 86 -1.86 -12.08 1.56
C ALA A 86 -0.72 -12.77 2.30
N LEU A 87 0.54 -12.51 1.89
CA LEU A 87 1.73 -13.08 2.53
C LEU A 87 2.01 -12.41 3.89
N LEU A 88 1.91 -11.08 3.98
CA LEU A 88 2.07 -10.33 5.23
C LEU A 88 1.01 -10.71 6.27
N ARG A 89 -0.24 -10.91 5.84
CA ARG A 89 -1.33 -11.38 6.70
C ARG A 89 -0.97 -12.66 7.45
N ARG A 90 -0.26 -13.60 6.81
CA ARG A 90 0.14 -14.88 7.42
C ARG A 90 1.13 -14.70 8.57
N LEU A 91 1.78 -13.54 8.67
CA LEU A 91 2.72 -13.22 9.73
C LEU A 91 2.03 -12.72 11.01
N LEU A 92 0.73 -12.42 10.93
CA LEU A 92 -0.03 -11.79 12.00
C LEU A 92 -0.98 -12.81 12.66
N PRO A 93 -1.13 -12.79 14.00
CA PRO A 93 -2.14 -13.57 14.69
C PRO A 93 -3.55 -12.99 14.45
N ALA A 94 -4.58 -13.82 14.62
CA ALA A 94 -5.96 -13.31 14.74
C ALA A 94 -6.11 -12.53 16.06
N PRO A 95 -6.93 -11.47 16.13
CA PRO A 95 -7.74 -10.89 15.03
C PRO A 95 -6.98 -9.88 14.15
N HIS A 96 -5.77 -9.49 14.53
CA HIS A 96 -4.96 -8.46 13.87
C HIS A 96 -4.78 -8.68 12.36
N ARG A 97 -4.59 -9.94 11.95
CA ARG A 97 -4.47 -10.32 10.54
C ARG A 97 -5.71 -10.02 9.70
N ASP A 98 -6.90 -10.06 10.32
CA ASP A 98 -8.17 -9.86 9.62
C ASP A 98 -8.46 -8.37 9.49
N VAL A 99 -8.17 -7.59 10.55
CA VAL A 99 -8.21 -6.11 10.50
C VAL A 99 -7.22 -5.56 9.47
N PHE A 100 -5.98 -6.08 9.45
CA PHE A 100 -4.99 -5.74 8.44
C PHE A 100 -5.52 -5.97 7.02
N LEU A 101 -6.13 -7.15 6.78
CA LEU A 101 -6.66 -7.50 5.48
C LEU A 101 -7.83 -6.60 5.05
N ILE A 102 -8.73 -6.25 5.97
CA ILE A 102 -9.83 -5.32 5.68
C ILE A 102 -9.26 -3.99 5.19
N GLY A 103 -8.29 -3.41 5.92
CA GLY A 103 -7.61 -2.19 5.50
C GLY A 103 -6.94 -2.33 4.12
N ALA A 104 -6.24 -3.44 3.88
CA ALA A 104 -5.58 -3.71 2.61
C ALA A 104 -6.55 -3.86 1.42
N ILE A 105 -7.73 -4.46 1.62
CA ILE A 105 -8.76 -4.56 0.59
C ILE A 105 -9.31 -3.18 0.25
N VAL A 106 -9.63 -2.37 1.27
CA VAL A 106 -10.14 -1.01 1.05
C VAL A 106 -9.07 -0.15 0.38
N PHE A 107 -7.80 -0.28 0.77
CA PHE A 107 -6.66 0.37 0.10
C PHE A 107 -6.64 0.06 -1.40
N LEU A 108 -6.65 -1.23 -1.78
CA LEU A 108 -6.64 -1.64 -3.19
C LEU A 108 -7.85 -1.15 -3.97
N GLY A 109 -9.05 -1.29 -3.39
CA GLY A 109 -10.28 -0.82 -4.02
C GLY A 109 -10.25 0.68 -4.28
N THR A 110 -9.73 1.44 -3.32
CA THR A 110 -9.62 2.91 -3.40
C THR A 110 -8.60 3.32 -4.47
N THR A 111 -7.43 2.66 -4.53
CA THR A 111 -6.46 2.86 -5.63
C THR A 111 -7.02 2.50 -7.01
N ALA A 112 -7.82 1.43 -7.12
CA ALA A 112 -8.44 1.04 -8.37
C ALA A 112 -9.47 2.07 -8.86
N VAL A 113 -10.33 2.56 -7.96
CA VAL A 113 -11.31 3.62 -8.28
C VAL A 113 -10.60 4.87 -8.78
N GLN A 114 -9.53 5.30 -8.09
CA GLN A 114 -8.72 6.43 -8.55
C GLN A 114 -8.17 6.19 -9.96
N ALA A 115 -7.55 5.04 -10.22
CA ALA A 115 -6.98 4.73 -11.53
C ALA A 115 -8.05 4.77 -12.64
N TRP A 116 -9.25 4.24 -12.37
CA TRP A 116 -10.34 4.27 -13.34
C TRP A 116 -10.85 5.67 -13.62
N THR A 117 -10.92 6.54 -12.60
CA THR A 117 -11.31 7.93 -12.80
C THR A 117 -10.32 8.68 -13.70
N TRP A 118 -9.03 8.53 -13.46
CA TRP A 118 -7.98 9.10 -14.32
C TRP A 118 -8.07 8.55 -15.75
N GLY A 119 -8.17 7.22 -15.89
CA GLY A 119 -8.27 6.56 -17.19
C GLY A 119 -9.52 6.96 -17.98
N GLY A 120 -10.66 7.13 -17.29
CA GLY A 120 -11.93 7.54 -17.87
C GLY A 120 -11.88 8.96 -18.44
N LEU A 121 -11.34 9.91 -17.67
CA LEU A 121 -11.17 11.31 -18.10
C LEU A 121 -10.21 11.43 -19.30
N ALA A 122 -9.18 10.57 -19.37
CA ALA A 122 -8.22 10.56 -20.49
C ALA A 122 -8.74 9.83 -21.75
N LEU A 123 -9.79 9.02 -21.66
CA LEU A 123 -10.19 8.12 -22.74
C LEU A 123 -10.67 8.89 -23.99
N HIS A 124 -11.57 9.85 -23.80
CA HIS A 124 -12.18 10.67 -24.86
C HIS A 124 -12.01 12.17 -24.59
N VAL A 125 -10.79 12.58 -24.24
CA VAL A 125 -10.48 13.96 -23.81
C VAL A 125 -10.91 15.04 -24.82
N ASP A 126 -10.93 14.75 -26.11
CA ASP A 126 -11.35 15.69 -27.15
C ASP A 126 -12.85 16.02 -27.10
N GLN A 127 -13.65 15.16 -26.45
CA GLN A 127 -15.08 15.32 -26.23
C GLN A 127 -15.41 15.71 -24.78
N LEU A 128 -14.39 15.86 -23.93
CA LEU A 128 -14.58 16.12 -22.51
C LEU A 128 -14.95 17.59 -22.28
N GLU A 129 -16.15 17.82 -21.77
CA GLU A 129 -16.59 19.15 -21.40
C GLU A 129 -15.90 19.62 -20.09
N PRO A 130 -15.45 20.89 -20.00
CA PRO A 130 -14.79 21.43 -18.80
C PRO A 130 -15.60 21.27 -17.51
N GLY A 131 -16.92 21.47 -17.58
CA GLY A 131 -17.81 21.30 -16.43
C GLY A 131 -17.83 19.87 -15.91
N ALA A 132 -17.99 18.89 -16.82
CA ALA A 132 -17.97 17.48 -16.48
C ALA A 132 -16.62 17.04 -15.92
N ALA A 133 -15.51 17.48 -16.52
CA ALA A 133 -14.16 17.22 -16.02
C ALA A 133 -13.99 17.69 -14.57
N ARG A 134 -14.44 18.93 -14.28
CA ARG A 134 -14.37 19.50 -12.92
C ARG A 134 -15.23 18.73 -11.93
N THR A 135 -16.48 18.43 -12.27
CA THR A 135 -17.38 17.68 -11.40
C THR A 135 -16.83 16.30 -11.06
N VAL A 136 -16.30 15.57 -12.04
CA VAL A 136 -15.70 14.25 -11.79
C VAL A 136 -14.47 14.39 -10.89
N LEU A 137 -13.61 15.38 -11.12
CA LEU A 137 -12.43 15.61 -10.28
C LEU A 137 -12.81 16.02 -8.85
N ASP A 138 -13.82 16.87 -8.67
CA ASP A 138 -14.35 17.26 -7.34
C ASP A 138 -14.78 16.05 -6.51
N VAL A 139 -15.38 15.04 -7.15
CA VAL A 139 -15.72 13.79 -6.48
C VAL A 139 -14.46 12.94 -6.24
N ALA A 140 -13.59 12.86 -7.24
CA ALA A 140 -12.39 12.02 -7.21
C ALA A 140 -11.40 12.42 -6.12
N VAL A 141 -11.25 13.71 -5.81
CA VAL A 141 -10.29 14.19 -4.80
C VAL A 141 -10.60 13.69 -3.38
N PHE A 142 -11.85 13.30 -3.09
CA PHE A 142 -12.22 12.69 -1.81
C PHE A 142 -11.78 11.22 -1.66
N TRP A 143 -11.11 10.65 -2.67
CA TRP A 143 -10.39 9.39 -2.56
C TRP A 143 -9.34 9.40 -1.44
N GLY A 144 -8.60 10.51 -1.26
CA GLY A 144 -7.48 10.60 -0.33
C GLY A 144 -7.88 10.26 1.10
N PRO A 145 -8.90 10.94 1.68
CA PRO A 145 -9.41 10.63 3.01
C PRO A 145 -9.84 9.17 3.22
N VAL A 146 -10.46 8.53 2.21
CA VAL A 146 -10.83 7.12 2.27
C VAL A 146 -9.58 6.24 2.31
N LEU A 147 -8.58 6.55 1.48
CA LEU A 147 -7.30 5.85 1.46
C LEU A 147 -6.57 5.96 2.81
N THR A 148 -6.59 7.15 3.42
CA THR A 148 -6.01 7.40 4.74
C THR A 148 -6.63 6.48 5.80
N GLY A 149 -7.96 6.40 5.86
CA GLY A 149 -8.65 5.51 6.79
C GLY A 149 -8.33 4.03 6.55
N ALA A 150 -8.25 3.60 5.29
CA ALA A 150 -7.84 2.25 4.91
C ALA A 150 -6.42 1.93 5.38
N THR A 151 -5.51 2.90 5.22
CA THR A 151 -4.11 2.77 5.58
C THR A 151 -3.92 2.70 7.09
N ILE A 152 -4.60 3.54 7.87
CA ILE A 152 -4.61 3.44 9.34
C ILE A 152 -5.15 2.08 9.78
N THR A 153 -6.28 1.63 9.21
CA THR A 153 -6.87 0.32 9.50
C THR A 153 -5.89 -0.83 9.23
N MET A 154 -5.11 -0.73 8.15
CA MET A 154 -4.09 -1.71 7.80
C MET A 154 -2.89 -1.66 8.76
N MET A 155 -2.35 -0.48 9.08
CA MET A 155 -1.12 -0.33 9.85
C MET A 155 -1.31 -0.55 11.36
N ALA A 156 -2.42 -0.07 11.93
CA ALA A 156 -2.70 -0.11 13.37
C ALA A 156 -2.47 -1.48 14.02
N PRO A 157 -3.03 -2.61 13.51
CA PRO A 157 -2.81 -3.91 14.13
C PRO A 157 -1.34 -4.33 14.16
N VAL A 158 -0.58 -4.02 13.11
CA VAL A 158 0.85 -4.35 13.01
C VAL A 158 1.67 -3.49 13.97
N THR A 159 1.37 -2.19 14.01
CA THR A 159 1.99 -1.21 14.91
C THR A 159 1.84 -1.62 16.37
N LEU A 160 0.60 -1.94 16.79
CA LEU A 160 0.30 -2.36 18.16
C LEU A 160 1.05 -3.64 18.55
N LEU A 161 1.05 -4.65 17.67
CA LEU A 161 1.78 -5.89 17.92
C LEU A 161 3.29 -5.66 18.04
N ALA A 162 3.87 -4.85 17.14
CA ALA A 162 5.30 -4.56 17.12
C ALA A 162 5.77 -3.81 18.38
N LEU A 163 5.00 -2.81 18.83
CA LEU A 163 5.31 -2.08 20.06
C LEU A 163 5.15 -2.96 21.31
N GLY A 164 4.15 -3.84 21.33
CA GLY A 164 3.95 -4.82 22.39
C GLY A 164 4.98 -5.95 22.42
N GLY A 165 5.91 -6.03 21.45
CA GLY A 165 6.89 -7.12 21.35
C GLY A 165 6.27 -8.47 20.97
N ASN A 166 5.11 -8.45 20.32
CA ASN A 166 4.35 -9.65 19.95
C ASN A 166 4.63 -10.06 18.48
N ALA A 167 4.26 -11.30 18.13
CA ALA A 167 4.39 -11.85 16.78
C ALA A 167 5.81 -11.79 16.17
N ARG A 168 6.84 -11.68 17.02
CA ARG A 168 8.25 -11.46 16.65
C ARG A 168 8.49 -10.22 15.78
N LEU A 169 7.54 -9.28 15.75
CA LEU A 169 7.68 -8.05 14.97
C LEU A 169 8.71 -7.12 15.63
N PRO A 170 9.56 -6.45 14.85
CA PRO A 170 10.58 -5.57 15.41
C PRO A 170 9.97 -4.26 15.88
N ARG A 171 10.39 -3.75 17.04
CA ARG A 171 9.86 -2.50 17.62
C ARG A 171 10.05 -1.28 16.72
N TRP A 172 11.12 -1.24 15.93
CA TRP A 172 11.36 -0.13 14.98
C TRP A 172 10.26 -0.04 13.92
N LEU A 173 9.67 -1.17 13.51
CA LEU A 173 8.54 -1.18 12.58
C LEU A 173 7.28 -0.61 13.24
N GLY A 174 7.12 -0.86 14.54
CA GLY A 174 6.09 -0.22 15.36
C GLY A 174 6.27 1.29 15.44
N LEU A 175 7.48 1.79 15.70
CA LEU A 175 7.77 3.22 15.75
C LEU A 175 7.51 3.90 14.39
N LEU A 176 7.97 3.29 13.30
CA LEU A 176 7.68 3.77 11.95
C LEU A 176 6.16 3.79 11.69
N GLY A 177 5.44 2.77 12.14
CA GLY A 177 3.98 2.69 12.05
C GLY A 177 3.27 3.76 12.86
N VAL A 178 3.79 4.17 14.03
CA VAL A 178 3.24 5.30 14.80
C VAL A 178 3.40 6.60 14.02
N LEU A 179 4.58 6.85 13.46
CA LEU A 179 4.83 8.05 12.65
C LEU A 179 3.89 8.10 11.44
N ALA A 180 3.76 6.97 10.73
CA ALA A 180 2.86 6.85 9.59
C ALA A 180 1.40 7.07 10.00
N ILE A 181 0.90 6.40 11.04
CA ILE A 181 -0.49 6.55 11.50
C ILE A 181 -0.77 7.99 11.97
N ALA A 182 0.17 8.62 12.67
CA ALA A 182 -0.01 10.00 13.13
C ALA A 182 -0.12 10.97 11.95
N GLU A 183 0.74 10.83 10.95
CA GLU A 183 0.69 11.65 9.74
C GLU A 183 -0.62 11.40 8.97
N GLN A 184 -1.00 10.13 8.76
CA GLN A 184 -2.28 9.78 8.15
C GLN A 184 -3.47 10.35 8.94
N ALA A 185 -3.44 10.32 10.27
CA ALA A 185 -4.50 10.92 11.09
C ALA A 185 -4.61 12.43 10.87
N ILE A 186 -3.48 13.14 10.75
CA ILE A 186 -3.48 14.58 10.42
C ILE A 186 -3.98 14.80 8.98
N GLU A 187 -3.63 13.91 8.05
CA GLU A 187 -4.07 13.96 6.64
C GLU A 187 -5.60 13.90 6.52
N THR A 188 -6.33 13.34 7.49
CA THR A 188 -7.80 13.40 7.49
C THR A 188 -8.35 14.84 7.52
N VAL A 189 -7.59 15.81 8.02
CA VAL A 189 -7.98 17.23 8.01
C VAL A 189 -8.05 17.79 6.59
N THR A 190 -7.37 17.16 5.62
CA THR A 190 -7.40 17.59 4.21
C THR A 190 -8.81 17.55 3.61
N VAL A 191 -9.73 16.76 4.16
CA VAL A 191 -11.17 16.78 3.83
C VAL A 191 -11.76 18.18 3.92
N PHE A 192 -11.31 18.99 4.88
CA PHE A 192 -11.80 20.34 5.13
C PHE A 192 -10.97 21.41 4.40
N GLY A 193 -9.87 21.03 3.77
CA GLY A 193 -9.02 21.94 3.03
C GLY A 193 -9.66 22.36 1.71
N SER A 194 -9.26 23.53 1.21
CA SER A 194 -9.68 24.03 -0.11
C SER A 194 -8.51 24.34 -1.03
N THR A 195 -7.34 24.70 -0.48
CA THR A 195 -6.15 25.10 -1.25
C THR A 195 -4.85 24.75 -0.55
N GLY A 196 -3.78 24.53 -1.32
CA GLY A 196 -2.40 24.50 -0.84
C GLY A 196 -1.96 23.13 -0.32
N PHE A 197 -1.12 23.10 0.72
CA PHE A 197 -0.54 21.85 1.24
C PHE A 197 -1.61 20.86 1.74
N THR A 198 -2.68 21.38 2.35
CA THR A 198 -3.76 20.60 2.96
C THR A 198 -4.99 20.48 2.08
N GLU A 199 -4.92 20.82 0.79
CA GLU A 199 -6.06 20.58 -0.11
C GLU A 199 -6.30 19.07 -0.31
N PRO A 200 -7.55 18.63 -0.53
CA PRO A 200 -7.85 17.23 -0.80
C PRO A 200 -7.03 16.69 -1.97
N GLY A 201 -6.22 15.66 -1.73
CA GLY A 201 -5.34 15.09 -2.75
C GLY A 201 -4.11 15.94 -3.09
N GLY A 202 -3.77 16.92 -2.25
CA GLY A 202 -2.62 17.81 -2.41
C GLY A 202 -1.28 17.18 -2.04
N ALA A 203 -0.25 18.03 -1.89
CA ALA A 203 1.12 17.59 -1.61
C ALA A 203 1.25 16.80 -0.30
N MET A 204 0.45 17.10 0.72
CA MET A 204 0.42 16.32 1.96
C MET A 204 0.04 14.86 1.69
N ASN A 205 -1.04 14.62 0.94
CA ASN A 205 -1.48 13.26 0.61
C ASN A 205 -0.48 12.55 -0.32
N LEU A 206 -0.08 13.22 -1.41
CA LEU A 206 0.65 12.58 -2.50
C LEU A 206 2.15 12.40 -2.25
N GLN A 207 2.78 13.31 -1.50
CA GLN A 207 4.23 13.29 -1.30
C GLN A 207 4.60 12.75 0.09
N LEU A 208 3.99 13.30 1.14
CA LEU A 208 4.32 12.92 2.51
C LEU A 208 3.63 11.61 2.90
N GLY A 209 2.30 11.56 2.84
CA GLY A 209 1.51 10.40 3.25
C GLY A 209 1.81 9.17 2.40
N ALA A 210 1.63 9.26 1.08
CA ALA A 210 1.90 8.15 0.18
C ALA A 210 3.37 7.64 0.27
N GLY A 211 4.34 8.55 0.42
CA GLY A 211 5.74 8.21 0.59
C GLY A 211 5.98 7.42 1.89
N LEU A 212 5.43 7.89 3.01
CA LEU A 212 5.60 7.25 4.31
C LEU A 212 4.91 5.88 4.39
N VAL A 213 3.73 5.76 3.78
CA VAL A 213 3.01 4.48 3.63
C VAL A 213 3.82 3.49 2.79
N ALA A 214 4.37 3.94 1.66
CA ALA A 214 5.20 3.09 0.81
C ALA A 214 6.46 2.61 1.55
N VAL A 215 7.13 3.50 2.30
CA VAL A 215 8.28 3.15 3.13
C VAL A 215 7.90 2.13 4.21
N TRP A 216 6.80 2.35 4.93
CA TRP A 216 6.33 1.42 5.95
C TRP A 216 6.00 0.04 5.38
N LEU A 217 5.24 -0.01 4.27
CA LEU A 217 4.82 -1.25 3.64
C LEU A 217 6.04 -2.02 3.09
N LEU A 218 6.96 -1.33 2.44
CA LEU A 218 8.20 -1.93 1.94
C LEU A 218 9.04 -2.46 3.10
N ALA A 219 9.18 -1.70 4.18
CA ALA A 219 9.93 -2.15 5.36
C ALA A 219 9.32 -3.40 6.00
N PHE A 220 7.98 -3.47 6.10
CA PHE A 220 7.28 -4.65 6.61
C PHE A 220 7.45 -5.85 5.68
N ALA A 221 7.32 -5.66 4.36
CA ALA A 221 7.51 -6.71 3.37
C ALA A 221 8.94 -7.25 3.33
N LEU A 222 9.94 -6.36 3.36
CA LEU A 222 11.36 -6.75 3.37
C LEU A 222 11.70 -7.48 4.67
N TRP A 223 11.27 -6.98 5.82
CA TRP A 223 11.47 -7.70 7.08
C TRP A 223 10.80 -9.08 7.05
N GLY A 224 9.53 -9.15 6.67
CA GLY A 224 8.77 -10.41 6.59
C GLY A 224 9.37 -11.40 5.61
N GLY A 225 9.92 -10.90 4.50
CA GLY A 225 10.57 -11.69 3.46
C GLY A 225 11.97 -12.16 3.84
N LEU A 226 12.72 -11.38 4.62
CA LEU A 226 14.13 -11.62 4.93
C LEU A 226 14.39 -12.18 6.33
N ARG A 227 13.40 -12.22 7.23
CA ARG A 227 13.58 -12.66 8.63
C ARG A 227 14.23 -14.04 8.78
N GLY A 228 14.03 -14.95 7.82
CA GLY A 228 14.70 -16.26 7.81
C GLY A 228 16.20 -16.23 7.54
N TYR A 229 16.73 -15.12 6.99
CA TYR A 229 18.15 -14.91 6.70
C TYR A 229 18.86 -14.11 7.80
N LEU A 230 18.14 -13.27 8.55
CA LEU A 230 18.70 -12.41 9.60
C LEU A 230 19.10 -13.17 10.88
N VAL A 231 18.57 -14.38 11.09
CA VAL A 231 18.85 -15.22 12.27
C VAL A 231 20.13 -16.06 12.12
N LEU A 232 20.81 -15.99 10.97
CA LEU A 232 22.00 -16.81 10.66
C LEU A 232 23.35 -16.10 10.90
N GLN A 233 23.39 -14.96 11.60
CA GLN A 233 24.66 -14.44 12.12
C GLN A 233 24.83 -14.87 13.59
N PRO A 234 25.72 -15.83 13.88
CA PRO A 234 26.09 -16.12 15.26
C PRO A 234 26.84 -14.91 15.84
N GLN A 235 26.46 -14.53 17.06
CA GLN A 235 27.32 -13.73 17.94
C GLN A 235 28.42 -14.63 18.53
#